data_AF-A0A7J5ZAP8-F1
#
_entry.id   AF-A0A7J5ZAP8-F1
#
_cell.length_a   1.000
_cell.length_b   1.000
_cell.length_c   1.000
_cell.angle_alpha   90.00
_cell.angle_beta   90.00
_cell.angle_gamma   90.00
#
_symmetry.space_group_name_H-M   'P 1'
#
loop_
_entity.id
_entity.type
_entity.pdbx_description
1 polymer ?
#
loop_
_entity_poly.entity_id
_entity_poly.type
_entity_poly.pdbx_seq_one_letter_code
_entity_poly.pdbx_strand_id
1 'polypeptide(L)'
;MVLGATGAGKTTLINGMINYILGVEWEDAYRFKLVDEDQSKTQAESQTSEVTVYKINHQEGFKIPYSLTIVDTPGFGDTRGIKRDKQITEQLRNLFSAKRSVSEIDAVCFVAQASLARLTPTQQYVFDSVLSIFGKDVEKTSRFW
;
A
#
# COMPACT_ATOMS: atom_id res chain seq x y z
N MET A 1 4.56 -4.05 -0.19
CA MET A 1 3.41 -3.58 0.62
C MET A 1 3.36 -2.06 0.61
N VAL A 2 2.18 -1.46 0.48
CA VAL A 2 1.99 -0.01 0.37
C VAL A 2 1.32 0.52 1.65
N LEU A 3 1.96 1.52 2.28
CA LEU A 3 1.52 2.18 3.52
C LEU A 3 1.45 3.69 3.33
N GLY A 4 0.68 4.38 4.16
CA GLY A 4 0.57 5.84 4.11
C GLY A 4 -0.75 6.34 4.66
N ALA A 5 -0.81 7.63 4.98
CA ALA A 5 -2.05 8.22 5.51
C ALA A 5 -3.19 8.21 4.48
N THR A 6 -4.42 8.41 4.96
CA THR A 6 -5.56 8.69 4.07
C THR A 6 -5.25 9.94 3.24
N GLY A 7 -5.60 9.91 1.95
CA GLY A 7 -5.32 11.01 1.02
C GLY A 7 -3.84 11.14 0.61
N ALA A 8 -2.95 10.23 1.00
CA ALA A 8 -1.55 10.27 0.60
C ALA A 8 -1.28 9.89 -0.86
N GLY A 9 -2.27 9.32 -1.57
CA GLY A 9 -2.14 8.92 -2.97
C GLY A 9 -1.76 7.44 -3.20
N LYS A 10 -1.96 6.56 -2.21
CA LYS A 10 -1.69 5.11 -2.33
C LYS A 10 -2.42 4.48 -3.52
N THR A 11 -3.72 4.73 -3.64
CA THR A 11 -4.54 4.24 -4.75
C THR A 11 -4.04 4.74 -6.09
N THR A 12 -3.69 6.03 -6.17
CA THR A 12 -3.11 6.63 -7.38
C THR A 12 -1.81 5.93 -7.77
N LEU A 13 -0.94 5.64 -6.81
CA LEU A 13 0.29 4.89 -7.04
C LEU A 13 0.01 3.47 -7.57
N ILE A 14 -0.91 2.74 -6.95
CA ILE A 14 -1.29 1.37 -7.36
C ILE A 14 -1.87 1.37 -8.78
N ASN A 15 -2.79 2.29 -9.08
CA ASN A 15 -3.36 2.42 -10.42
C ASN A 15 -2.27 2.79 -11.45
N GLY A 16 -1.32 3.67 -11.09
CA GLY A 16 -0.16 3.98 -11.93
C GLY A 16 0.71 2.75 -12.22
N MET A 17 1.03 1.95 -11.20
CA MET A 17 1.78 0.70 -11.35
C MET A 17 1.09 -0.26 -12.33
N ILE A 18 -0.23 -0.42 -12.23
CA ILE A 18 -0.99 -1.31 -13.11
C ILE A 18 -0.98 -0.84 -14.56
N ASN A 19 -1.20 0.46 -14.79
CA ASN A 19 -1.14 1.00 -16.15
C ASN A 19 0.26 0.81 -16.77
N TYR A 20 1.32 1.01 -15.98
CA TYR A 20 2.68 0.73 -16.43
C TYR A 20 2.89 -0.77 -16.75
N ILE A 21 2.49 -1.68 -15.85
CA ILE A 21 2.64 -3.13 -16.03
C ILE A 21 1.92 -3.61 -17.30
N LEU A 22 0.72 -3.09 -17.55
CA LEU A 22 -0.10 -3.41 -18.71
C LEU A 22 0.31 -2.67 -19.99
N GLY A 23 1.36 -1.84 -19.94
CA GLY A 23 1.90 -1.15 -21.10
C GLY A 23 1.02 -0.02 -21.62
N VAL A 24 0.17 0.57 -20.78
CA VAL A 24 -0.64 1.74 -21.14
C VAL A 24 0.27 2.95 -21.30
N GLU A 25 0.22 3.57 -22.47
CA GLU A 25 0.98 4.76 -22.81
C GLU A 25 0.17 6.04 -22.57
N TRP A 26 0.82 7.19 -22.66
CA TRP A 26 0.18 8.47 -22.42
C TRP A 26 -0.92 8.76 -23.46
N GLU A 27 -0.68 8.39 -24.71
CA GLU A 27 -1.54 8.60 -25.87
C GLU A 27 -2.78 7.71 -25.88
N ASP A 28 -2.79 6.64 -25.08
CA ASP A 28 -3.94 5.72 -25.03
C ASP A 28 -5.18 6.45 -24.48
N ALA A 29 -6.33 6.18 -25.08
CA ALA A 29 -7.60 6.81 -24.70
C ALA A 29 -8.24 6.23 -23.42
N TYR A 30 -7.57 5.28 -22.75
CA TYR A 30 -8.10 4.57 -21.60
C TYR A 30 -7.08 4.47 -20.47
N ARG A 31 -7.57 4.29 -19.23
CA ARG A 31 -6.74 3.99 -18.06
C ARG A 31 -7.43 2.92 -17.24
N PHE A 32 -6.65 1.93 -16.79
CA PHE A 32 -7.14 0.93 -15.87
C PHE A 32 -7.16 1.45 -14.44
N LYS A 33 -8.17 1.03 -13.68
CA LYS A 33 -8.25 1.22 -12.23
C LYS A 33 -8.36 -0.15 -11.58
N LEU A 34 -7.34 -0.52 -10.81
CA LEU A 34 -7.37 -1.71 -9.96
C LEU A 34 -8.15 -1.45 -8.68
N VAL A 35 -8.01 -0.24 -8.16
CA VAL A 35 -8.73 0.25 -7.01
C VAL A 35 -9.55 1.46 -7.46
N ASP A 36 -10.87 1.35 -7.37
CA ASP A 36 -11.77 2.45 -7.64
C ASP A 36 -12.12 3.15 -6.32
N GLU A 37 -11.74 4.42 -6.21
CA GLU A 37 -12.07 5.23 -5.05
C GLU A 37 -13.51 5.68 -5.16
N ASP A 38 -14.28 5.45 -4.10
CA ASP A 38 -15.64 5.95 -4.00
C ASP A 38 -15.59 7.48 -3.84
N GLN A 39 -15.90 8.20 -4.91
CA GLN A 39 -15.87 9.66 -4.95
C GLN A 39 -16.86 10.32 -3.98
N SER A 40 -17.81 9.55 -3.41
CA SER A 40 -18.74 10.05 -2.39
C SER A 40 -18.09 10.18 -1.00
N LYS A 41 -16.95 9.52 -0.77
CA LYS A 41 -16.21 9.58 0.50
C LYS A 41 -15.19 10.70 0.47
N THR A 42 -15.10 11.46 1.56
CA THR A 42 -14.12 12.55 1.66
C THR A 42 -12.69 12.00 1.67
N GLN A 43 -11.72 12.81 1.20
CA GLN A 43 -10.29 12.47 1.29
C GLN A 43 -9.78 12.29 2.72
N ALA A 44 -10.56 12.71 3.73
CA ALA A 44 -10.25 12.50 5.14
C ALA A 44 -10.60 11.07 5.59
N GLU A 45 -11.52 10.39 4.90
CA GLU A 45 -11.98 9.03 5.22
C GLU A 45 -11.22 7.98 4.42
N SER A 46 -10.82 6.90 5.09
CA SER A 46 -10.13 5.78 4.46
C SER A 46 -11.02 5.16 3.38
N GLN A 47 -10.54 5.22 2.14
CA GLN A 47 -11.21 4.67 0.97
C GLN A 47 -11.24 3.13 1.03
N THR A 48 -10.16 2.52 1.51
CA THR A 48 -10.08 1.09 1.83
C THR A 48 -10.36 0.82 3.30
N SER A 49 -11.27 -0.10 3.59
CA SER A 49 -11.64 -0.51 4.96
C SER A 49 -10.88 -1.74 5.45
N GLU A 50 -10.17 -2.44 4.59
CA GLU A 50 -9.46 -3.68 4.94
C GLU A 50 -8.15 -3.77 4.16
N VAL A 51 -7.18 -4.48 4.73
CA VAL A 51 -5.96 -4.84 4.01
C VAL A 51 -6.32 -5.74 2.84
N THR A 52 -5.96 -5.33 1.63
CA THR A 52 -6.30 -6.04 0.40
C THR A 52 -5.04 -6.55 -0.30
N VAL A 53 -5.06 -7.78 -0.79
CA VAL A 53 -3.92 -8.39 -1.47
C VAL A 53 -4.25 -8.62 -2.94
N TYR A 54 -3.58 -7.88 -3.82
CA TYR A 54 -3.67 -8.03 -5.27
C TYR A 54 -2.54 -8.93 -5.76
N LYS A 55 -2.88 -10.05 -6.40
CA LYS A 55 -1.92 -10.94 -7.05
C LYS A 55 -1.99 -10.76 -8.55
N ILE A 56 -0.95 -10.15 -9.12
CA ILE A 56 -0.82 -9.86 -10.54
C ILE A 56 0.13 -10.91 -11.11
N ASN A 57 -0.42 -11.97 -11.69
CA ASN A 57 0.38 -13.00 -12.32
C ASN A 57 0.90 -12.50 -13.66
N HIS A 58 2.18 -12.72 -13.94
CA HIS A 58 2.78 -12.35 -15.21
C HIS A 58 2.02 -12.98 -16.39
N GLN A 59 1.84 -12.19 -17.45
CA GLN A 59 1.34 -12.63 -18.74
C GLN A 59 2.22 -12.07 -19.85
N GLU A 60 2.28 -12.79 -20.97
CA GLU A 60 2.94 -12.30 -22.17
C GLU A 60 2.36 -10.94 -22.58
N GLY A 61 3.24 -9.98 -22.88
CA GLY A 61 2.87 -8.59 -23.16
C GLY A 61 2.95 -7.63 -21.97
N PHE A 62 3.13 -8.12 -20.74
CA PHE A 62 3.40 -7.23 -19.60
C PHE A 62 4.78 -6.58 -19.74
N LYS A 63 4.91 -5.31 -19.31
CA LYS A 63 6.21 -4.60 -19.30
C LYS A 63 7.21 -5.18 -18.29
N ILE A 64 6.74 -5.96 -17.31
CA ILE A 64 7.59 -6.61 -16.30
C ILE A 64 7.65 -8.13 -16.54
N PRO A 65 8.83 -8.78 -16.38
CA PRO A 65 9.01 -10.20 -16.63
C PRO A 65 8.67 -11.10 -15.42
N TYR A 66 7.91 -10.59 -14.44
CA TYR A 66 7.61 -11.31 -13.20
C TYR A 66 6.21 -10.98 -12.67
N SER A 67 5.69 -11.86 -11.82
CA SER A 67 4.45 -11.65 -11.08
C SER A 67 4.67 -10.69 -9.92
N LEU A 68 3.67 -9.85 -9.62
CA LEU A 68 3.72 -8.88 -8.55
C LEU A 68 2.58 -9.13 -7.55
N THR A 69 2.90 -9.11 -6.26
CA THR A 69 1.88 -9.10 -5.19
C THR A 69 1.89 -7.74 -4.50
N ILE A 70 0.76 -7.04 -4.54
CA ILE A 70 0.58 -5.75 -3.86
C ILE A 70 -0.30 -5.97 -2.65
N VAL A 71 0.26 -5.72 -1.47
CA VAL A 71 -0.51 -5.60 -0.22
C VAL A 71 -0.86 -4.12 -0.05
N ASP A 72 -2.12 -3.77 -0.28
CA ASP A 72 -2.67 -2.45 -0.04
C ASP A 72 -3.26 -2.36 1.37
N THR A 73 -3.05 -1.22 2.02
CA THR A 73 -3.47 -1.02 3.41
C THR A 73 -4.37 0.20 3.54
N PRO A 74 -5.35 0.16 4.47
CA PRO A 74 -6.13 1.34 4.82
C PRO A 74 -5.23 2.52 5.22
N GLY A 75 -5.73 3.74 4.99
CA GLY A 75 -5.03 4.94 5.44
C GLY A 75 -4.93 5.02 6.96
N PHE A 76 -3.71 5.25 7.46
CA PHE A 76 -3.46 5.49 8.88
C PHE A 76 -3.67 6.96 9.23
N GLY A 77 -4.03 7.25 10.49
CA GLY A 77 -4.31 8.63 10.90
C GLY A 77 -5.58 9.24 10.30
N ASP A 78 -6.51 8.41 9.80
CA ASP A 78 -7.89 8.80 9.55
C ASP A 78 -8.54 9.28 10.87
N THR A 79 -9.62 10.05 10.77
CA THR A 79 -10.50 10.58 11.83
C THR A 79 -10.94 9.58 12.93
N ARG A 80 -10.66 8.29 12.74
CA ARG A 80 -11.05 7.16 13.60
C ARG A 80 -10.03 6.82 14.69
N GLY A 81 -8.83 7.42 14.65
CA GLY A 81 -7.84 7.41 15.75
C GLY A 81 -7.09 6.08 16.02
N ILE A 82 -6.34 6.05 17.13
CA ILE A 82 -5.36 4.98 17.50
C ILE A 82 -5.97 3.56 17.51
N LYS A 83 -7.26 3.42 17.85
CA LYS A 83 -7.94 2.11 17.83
C LYS A 83 -7.94 1.49 16.43
N ARG A 84 -8.09 2.33 15.40
CA ARG A 84 -8.09 1.89 14.01
C ARG A 84 -6.70 1.44 13.57
N ASP A 85 -5.67 2.19 13.98
CA ASP A 85 -4.29 1.83 13.68
C ASP A 85 -3.92 0.47 14.31
N LYS A 86 -4.38 0.19 15.54
CA LYS A 86 -4.23 -1.14 16.17
C LYS A 86 -4.92 -2.24 15.37
N GLN A 87 -6.14 -2.01 14.88
CA GLN A 87 -6.84 -2.98 14.04
C GLN A 87 -6.08 -3.26 12.74
N ILE A 88 -5.50 -2.24 12.11
CA ILE A 88 -4.73 -2.42 10.88
C ILE A 88 -3.46 -3.24 11.18
N THR A 89 -2.74 -2.93 12.27
CA THR A 89 -1.59 -3.73 12.71
C THR A 89 -1.98 -5.19 12.97
N GLU A 90 -3.14 -5.44 13.55
CA GLU A 90 -3.64 -6.79 13.83
C GLU A 90 -4.08 -7.53 12.54
N GLN A 91 -4.73 -6.83 11.60
CA GLN A 91 -5.01 -7.36 10.25
C GLN A 91 -3.72 -7.76 9.53
N LEU A 92 -2.68 -6.92 9.61
CA LEU A 92 -1.37 -7.23 9.04
C LEU A 92 -0.75 -8.45 9.72
N ARG A 93 -0.74 -8.52 11.06
CA ARG A 93 -0.23 -9.70 11.79
C ARG A 93 -0.94 -10.99 11.37
N ASN A 94 -2.27 -10.95 11.24
CA ASN A 94 -3.05 -12.09 10.78
C ASN A 94 -2.71 -12.46 9.33
N LEU A 95 -2.52 -11.45 8.47
CA LEU A 95 -2.11 -11.65 7.09
C LEU A 95 -0.74 -12.34 6.98
N PHE A 96 0.22 -12.08 7.88
CA PHE A 96 1.54 -12.75 7.82
C PHE A 96 1.62 -14.05 8.61
N SER A 97 0.68 -14.30 9.53
CA SER A 97 0.66 -15.51 10.37
C SER A 97 -0.12 -16.67 9.74
N ALA A 98 -0.95 -16.43 8.73
CA ALA A 98 -1.78 -17.47 8.14
C ALA A 98 -0.99 -18.42 7.22
N LYS A 99 -1.21 -19.73 7.34
CA LYS A 99 -0.46 -20.79 6.61
C LYS A 99 -0.56 -20.76 5.07
N ARG A 100 -1.37 -19.87 4.47
CA ARG A 100 -1.61 -19.77 3.01
C ARG A 100 -1.58 -18.32 2.49
N SER A 101 -1.11 -17.38 3.30
CA SER A 101 -1.09 -15.95 2.95
C SER A 101 0.29 -15.51 2.50
N VAL A 102 0.51 -14.19 2.41
CA VAL A 102 1.80 -13.60 2.02
C VAL A 102 2.86 -14.02 3.05
N SER A 103 3.82 -14.85 2.63
CA SER A 103 4.87 -15.39 3.51
C SER A 103 6.08 -14.47 3.64
N GLU A 104 6.31 -13.62 2.64
CA GLU A 104 7.49 -12.77 2.52
C GLU A 104 7.10 -11.38 1.99
N ILE A 105 7.84 -10.36 2.41
CA ILE A 105 7.73 -9.00 1.85
C ILE A 105 9.08 -8.61 1.27
N ASP A 106 9.09 -8.36 -0.03
CA ASP A 106 10.29 -7.86 -0.71
C ASP A 106 10.54 -6.37 -0.46
N ALA A 107 9.48 -5.58 -0.31
CA ALA A 107 9.57 -4.14 -0.11
C ALA A 107 8.37 -3.55 0.67
N VAL A 108 8.66 -2.53 1.47
CA VAL A 108 7.66 -1.66 2.11
C VAL A 108 7.75 -0.26 1.49
N CYS A 109 6.67 0.17 0.84
CA CYS A 109 6.56 1.46 0.20
C CYS A 109 5.72 2.40 1.09
N PHE A 110 6.34 3.45 1.61
CA PHE A 110 5.64 4.47 2.38
C PHE A 110 5.28 5.65 1.49
N VAL A 111 3.99 5.95 1.36
CA VAL A 111 3.46 7.03 0.54
C VAL A 111 3.09 8.21 1.45
N ALA A 112 3.68 9.37 1.17
CA ALA A 112 3.45 10.62 1.89
C ALA A 112 3.02 11.72 0.92
N GLN A 113 2.23 12.68 1.41
CA GLN A 113 1.93 13.88 0.64
C GLN A 113 3.17 14.77 0.55
N ALA A 114 3.48 15.29 -0.64
CA ALA A 114 4.63 16.17 -0.85
C ALA A 114 4.58 17.46 -0.01
N SER A 115 3.39 17.94 0.34
CA SER A 115 3.18 19.10 1.22
C SER A 115 3.53 18.83 2.69
N LEU A 116 3.67 17.57 3.10
CA LEU A 116 3.98 17.18 4.46
C LEU A 116 5.43 16.68 4.54
N ALA A 117 6.35 17.58 4.89
CA ALA A 117 7.78 17.32 4.91
C ALA A 117 8.26 16.38 6.04
N ARG A 118 7.38 16.01 6.98
CA ARG A 118 7.73 15.17 8.14
C ARG A 118 6.66 14.13 8.41
N LEU A 119 7.11 12.93 8.78
CA LEU A 119 6.23 11.91 9.34
C LEU A 119 5.64 12.41 10.65
N THR A 120 4.33 12.23 10.82
CA THR A 120 3.69 12.46 12.11
C THR A 120 4.06 11.33 13.08
N PRO A 121 4.01 11.54 14.41
CA PRO A 121 4.26 10.48 15.38
C PRO A 121 3.40 9.23 15.15
N THR A 122 2.15 9.41 14.71
CA THR A 122 1.25 8.32 14.34
C THR A 122 1.75 7.53 13.13
N GLN A 123 2.21 8.22 12.09
CA GLN A 123 2.78 7.57 10.90
C GLN A 123 4.05 6.79 11.23
N GLN A 124 4.90 7.35 12.08
CA GLN A 124 6.12 6.69 12.56
C GLN A 124 5.79 5.44 13.39
N TYR A 125 4.85 5.54 14.33
CA TYR A 125 4.40 4.39 15.13
C TYR A 125 3.88 3.25 14.25
N VAL A 126 3.09 3.55 13.23
CA VAL A 126 2.58 2.55 12.30
C VAL A 126 3.72 1.91 11.52
N PHE A 127 4.62 2.72 10.97
CA PHE A 127 5.76 2.22 10.21
C PHE A 127 6.62 1.28 11.07
N ASP A 128 6.94 1.69 12.30
CA ASP A 128 7.71 0.88 13.25
C ASP A 128 6.95 -0.40 13.67
N SER A 129 5.63 -0.30 13.85
CA SER A 129 4.76 -1.45 14.17
C SER A 129 4.78 -2.47 13.04
N VAL A 130 4.75 -2.02 11.79
CA VAL A 130 4.84 -2.89 10.62
C VAL A 130 6.21 -3.55 10.57
N LEU A 131 7.30 -2.79 10.69
CA LEU A 131 8.65 -3.34 10.72
C LEU A 131 8.82 -4.39 11.82
N SER A 132 8.21 -4.18 12.99
CA SER A 132 8.26 -5.14 14.10
C SER A 132 7.63 -6.50 13.79
N ILE A 133 6.69 -6.58 12.82
CA ILE A 133 6.05 -7.84 12.41
C ILE A 133 7.02 -8.71 11.61
N PHE A 134 7.95 -8.11 10.86
CA PHE A 134 8.89 -8.84 9.99
C PHE A 134 10.20 -9.23 10.68
N GLY A 135 10.33 -8.97 11.97
CA GLY A 135 11.55 -9.24 12.72
C GLY A 135 12.64 -8.19 12.49
N LYS A 136 13.68 -8.21 13.31
CA LYS A 136 14.81 -7.27 13.25
C LYS A 136 15.66 -7.37 11.97
N ASP A 137 15.32 -8.25 11.04
CA ASP A 137 16.04 -8.46 9.79
C ASP A 137 15.67 -7.47 8.67
N VAL A 138 14.77 -6.50 8.93
CA VAL A 138 14.56 -5.34 8.02
C VAL A 138 15.66 -4.27 8.19
N GLU A 139 16.83 -4.66 8.70
CA GLU A 139 17.98 -3.79 8.86
C GLU A 139 18.91 -3.83 7.62
N LYS A 140 18.33 -3.74 6.41
CA LYS A 140 19.03 -3.29 5.20
C LYS A 140 18.09 -3.19 3.99
N THR A 141 17.69 -1.96 3.69
CA THR A 141 17.74 -1.29 2.36
C THR A 141 16.70 -0.18 2.36
N SER A 142 17.01 0.93 3.03
CA SER A 142 16.32 2.20 2.82
C SER A 142 16.91 2.86 1.57
N ARG A 143 16.23 2.72 0.43
CA ARG A 143 16.42 3.62 -0.71
C ARG A 143 15.21 4.54 -0.77
N PHE A 144 15.40 5.77 -0.31
CA PHE A 144 14.49 6.86 -0.59
C PHE A 144 14.72 7.28 -2.05
N TRP A 145 13.67 7.21 -2.87
CA TRP A 145 13.59 7.86 -4.18
C TRP A 145 12.58 8.99 -4.06
#